data_AF-A0A2P2E1S3-F1
#
_entry.id   AF-A0A2P2E1S3-F1
#
_cell.length_a   1.000
_cell.length_b   1.000
_cell.length_c   1.000
_cell.angle_alpha   90.00
_cell.angle_beta   90.00
_cell.angle_gamma   90.00
#
_symmetry.space_group_name_H-M   'P 1'
#
loop_
_entity.id
_entity.type
_entity.pdbx_description
1 polymer ?
#
loop_
_entity_poly.entity_id
_entity_poly.type
_entity_poly.pdbx_seq_one_letter_code
_entity_poly.pdbx_strand_id
1 'polypeptide(L)'
;MYVGNFFLYLGPVLVLRDLPFALVYTMFFYLYYERIMFAEEFFLRNKFGEVYLSWANRVPAFVPNFKGYVKPDLSFSFKNILKREYPSLFGIIVVFTLFDLVQVYFQEPYLHVSSIANIWKPFHTYFFGFGLFFYLTTRLIVKTTKLLEVEGR
;
A
#
# COMPACT_ATOMS: atom_id res chain seq x y z
N MET A 1 9.07 5.83 0.37
CA MET A 1 7.98 4.92 0.82
C MET A 1 6.71 5.67 1.17
N TYR A 2 6.76 6.76 1.96
CA TYR A 2 5.55 7.43 2.46
C TYR A 2 4.58 7.92 1.38
N VAL A 3 5.07 8.51 0.29
CA VAL A 3 4.23 8.93 -0.85
C VAL A 3 3.50 7.73 -1.48
N GLY A 4 4.16 6.57 -1.58
CA GLY A 4 3.53 5.34 -2.06
C GLY A 4 2.42 4.88 -1.11
N ASN A 5 2.68 4.88 0.20
CA ASN A 5 1.66 4.57 1.20
C ASN A 5 0.49 5.55 1.15
N PHE A 6 0.74 6.85 0.94
CA PHE A 6 -0.32 7.84 0.78
C PHE A 6 -1.28 7.45 -0.33
N PHE A 7 -0.77 7.14 -1.53
CA PHE A 7 -1.59 6.73 -2.66
C PHE A 7 -2.28 5.38 -2.43
N LEU A 8 -1.61 4.45 -1.75
CA LEU A 8 -2.18 3.14 -1.40
C LEU A 8 -3.49 3.28 -0.60
N TYR A 9 -3.49 4.16 0.41
CA TYR A 9 -4.64 4.40 1.26
C TYR A 9 -5.62 5.44 0.69
N LEU A 10 -5.15 6.34 -0.17
CA LEU A 10 -6.02 7.30 -0.86
C LEU A 10 -7.02 6.60 -1.79
N GLY A 11 -6.65 5.47 -2.41
CA GLY A 11 -7.54 4.70 -3.27
C GLY A 11 -8.89 4.35 -2.61
N PRO A 12 -8.89 3.59 -1.50
CA PRO A 12 -10.12 3.29 -0.75
C PRO A 12 -10.89 4.54 -0.28
N VAL A 13 -10.19 5.60 0.11
CA VAL A 13 -10.82 6.88 0.52
C VAL A 13 -11.61 7.51 -0.62
N LEU A 14 -11.07 7.48 -1.84
CA LEU A 14 -11.72 8.04 -3.03
C LEU A 14 -12.95 7.22 -3.48
N VAL A 15 -13.07 5.95 -3.09
CA VAL A 15 -14.27 5.13 -3.38
C VAL A 15 -15.53 5.76 -2.79
N LEU A 16 -15.40 6.45 -1.66
CA LEU A 16 -16.52 7.14 -1.01
C LEU A 16 -17.04 8.35 -1.80
N ARG A 17 -16.28 8.82 -2.80
CA ARG A 17 -16.62 9.97 -3.66
C ARG A 17 -16.94 11.26 -2.90
N ASP A 18 -16.41 11.40 -1.69
CA ASP A 18 -16.61 12.57 -0.84
C ASP A 18 -15.30 13.38 -0.73
N LEU A 19 -15.27 14.55 -1.38
CA LEU A 19 -14.08 15.41 -1.41
C LEU A 19 -13.69 15.97 -0.03
N PRO A 20 -14.64 16.46 0.81
CA PRO A 20 -14.34 16.83 2.19
C PRO A 20 -13.68 15.69 2.98
N PHE A 21 -14.21 14.47 2.91
CA PHE A 21 -13.60 13.32 3.58
C PHE A 21 -12.18 13.03 3.07
N ALA A 22 -11.94 13.10 1.76
CA ALA A 22 -10.59 12.93 1.20
C ALA A 22 -9.60 14.01 1.66
N LEU A 23 -10.08 15.25 1.83
CA LEU A 23 -9.29 16.37 2.36
C LEU A 23 -8.95 16.13 3.83
N VAL A 24 -9.93 15.75 4.64
CA VAL A 24 -9.73 15.41 6.06
C VAL A 24 -8.73 14.27 6.19
N TYR A 25 -8.89 13.19 5.43
CA TYR A 25 -7.93 12.09 5.37
C TYR A 25 -6.51 12.60 5.03
N THR A 26 -6.37 13.47 4.04
CA THR A 26 -5.07 14.00 3.62
C THR A 26 -4.41 14.82 4.74
N MET A 27 -5.18 15.64 5.47
CA MET A 27 -4.68 16.39 6.62
C MET A 27 -4.21 15.46 7.75
N PHE A 28 -5.01 14.45 8.12
CA PHE A 28 -4.64 13.49 9.15
C PHE A 28 -3.44 12.64 8.75
N PHE A 29 -3.39 12.19 7.50
CA PHE A 29 -2.25 11.46 6.96
C PHE A 29 -0.98 12.29 7.08
N TYR A 30 -1.03 13.57 6.69
CA TYR A 30 0.12 14.46 6.79
C TYR A 30 0.61 14.60 8.23
N LEU A 31 -0.30 14.93 9.17
CA LEU A 31 0.05 15.07 10.58
C LEU A 31 0.63 13.79 11.18
N TYR A 32 0.07 12.63 10.83
CA TYR A 32 0.54 11.35 11.35
C TYR A 32 1.91 10.98 10.78
N TYR A 33 2.08 11.05 9.47
CA TYR A 33 3.35 10.69 8.81
C TYR A 33 4.46 11.69 9.09
N GLU A 34 4.15 12.97 9.29
CA GLU A 34 5.12 13.96 9.74
C GLU A 34 5.81 13.52 11.03
N ARG A 35 5.05 13.00 12.02
CA ARG A 35 5.62 12.51 13.29
C ARG A 35 6.52 11.30 13.09
N ILE A 36 6.12 10.37 12.22
CA ILE A 36 6.92 9.19 11.89
C ILE A 36 8.22 9.62 11.21
N MET A 37 8.14 10.52 10.22
CA MET A 37 9.30 11.06 9.52
C MET A 37 10.28 11.71 10.49
N PHE A 38 9.82 12.61 11.37
CA PHE A 38 10.71 13.24 12.35
C PHE A 38 11.42 12.24 13.27
N ALA A 39 10.72 11.20 13.73
CA ALA A 39 11.33 10.16 14.56
C ALA A 39 12.39 9.36 13.78
N GLU A 40 12.11 9.02 12.53
CA GLU A 40 13.06 8.32 11.66
C GLU A 40 14.26 9.21 11.30
N GLU A 41 14.06 10.49 10.99
CA GLU A 41 15.15 11.44 10.73
C GLU A 41 16.04 11.66 11.95
N PHE A 42 15.45 11.74 13.15
CA PHE A 42 16.21 11.81 14.40
C PHE A 42 17.09 10.57 14.59
N PHE A 43 16.54 9.38 14.37
CA PHE A 43 17.30 8.13 14.42
C PHE A 43 18.42 8.10 13.39
N LEU A 44 18.15 8.48 12.14
CA LEU A 44 19.14 8.50 11.05
C LEU A 44 20.25 9.53 11.30
N ARG A 45 19.90 10.71 11.81
CA ARG A 45 20.88 11.74 12.18
C ARG A 45 21.81 11.25 13.28
N ASN A 46 21.28 10.60 14.31
CA ASN A 46 22.11 10.03 15.38
C ASN A 46 23.01 8.90 14.90
N LYS A 47 22.55 8.11 13.92
CA LYS A 47 23.30 6.96 13.39
C LYS A 47 24.38 7.32 12.38
N PHE A 48 24.14 8.32 11.53
CA PHE A 48 24.98 8.63 10.37
C PHE A 48 25.58 10.04 10.38
N GLY A 49 25.16 10.91 11.32
CA GLY A 49 25.73 12.24 11.53
C GLY A 49 25.76 13.10 10.27
N GLU A 50 26.94 13.68 9.99
CA GLU A 50 27.18 14.61 8.88
C GLU A 50 26.90 14.00 7.50
N VAL A 51 27.15 12.70 7.31
CA VAL A 51 26.88 12.04 6.03
C VAL A 51 25.40 12.14 5.68
N TYR A 52 24.53 11.90 6.66
CA TYR A 52 23.09 12.03 6.47
C TYR A 52 22.65 13.48 6.28
N LEU A 53 23.19 14.43 7.05
CA LEU A 53 22.87 15.87 6.89
C LEU A 53 23.22 16.38 5.48
N SER A 54 24.39 15.99 4.96
CA SER A 54 24.82 16.36 3.60
C SER A 54 23.90 15.78 2.51
N TRP A 55 23.31 14.60 2.75
CA TRP A 55 22.35 13.97 1.85
C TRP A 55 20.98 14.63 1.96
N ALA A 56 20.48 14.84 3.18
CA ALA A 56 19.17 15.43 3.47
C ALA A 56 19.04 16.86 2.92
N ASN A 57 20.11 17.65 2.93
CA ASN A 57 20.12 19.00 2.33
C ASN A 57 19.90 19.02 0.81
N ARG A 58 20.06 17.89 0.12
CA ARG A 58 19.93 17.79 -1.35
C ARG A 58 18.64 17.08 -1.78
N VAL A 59 18.00 16.32 -0.90
CA VAL A 59 16.85 15.48 -1.22
C VAL A 59 15.61 16.00 -0.49
N PRO A 60 14.53 16.36 -1.19
CA PRO A 60 13.31 16.81 -0.55
C PRO A 60 12.66 15.68 0.26
N ALA A 61 12.13 16.00 1.44
CA ALA A 61 11.59 15.02 2.38
C ALA A 61 10.29 14.35 1.91
N PHE A 62 9.43 15.08 1.17
CA PHE A 62 8.08 14.61 0.84
C PHE A 62 7.76 14.61 -0.66
N VAL A 63 7.89 15.75 -1.35
CA VAL A 63 7.60 15.84 -2.78
C VAL A 63 8.84 15.41 -3.58
N PRO A 64 8.78 14.33 -4.37
CA PRO A 64 9.95 13.84 -5.09
C PRO A 64 10.42 14.86 -6.12
N ASN A 65 11.73 15.13 -6.13
CA ASN A 65 12.35 15.92 -7.19
C ASN A 65 12.71 15.03 -8.39
N PHE A 66 12.05 15.26 -9.53
CA PHE A 66 12.29 14.48 -10.75
C PHE A 66 13.61 14.81 -11.46
N LYS A 67 14.30 15.92 -11.11
CA LYS A 67 15.53 16.37 -11.78
C LYS A 67 16.84 15.89 -11.15
N GLY A 68 16.79 15.21 -10.00
CA GLY A 68 17.95 14.81 -9.20
C GLY A 68 18.15 13.29 -9.08
N TYR A 69 17.68 12.52 -10.05
CA TYR A 69 17.74 11.06 -9.98
C TYR A 69 19.18 10.55 -10.03
N VAL A 70 19.59 9.86 -8.95
CA VAL A 70 20.85 9.11 -8.89
C VAL A 70 20.52 7.64 -9.11
N LYS A 71 21.19 7.02 -10.08
CA LYS A 71 20.98 5.60 -10.38
C LYS A 71 21.38 4.75 -9.16
N PRO A 72 20.51 3.87 -8.65
CA PRO A 72 20.86 2.99 -7.55
C PRO A 72 21.88 1.94 -7.99
N ASP A 73 22.76 1.54 -7.07
CA ASP A 73 23.78 0.51 -7.31
C ASP A 73 23.15 -0.87 -7.59
N LEU A 74 21.98 -1.11 -7.02
CA LEU A 74 21.26 -2.36 -7.19
C LEU A 74 20.24 -2.27 -8.33
N SER A 75 20.26 -3.25 -9.23
CA SER A 75 19.33 -3.35 -10.35
C SER A 75 17.88 -3.53 -9.88
N PHE A 76 16.92 -3.14 -10.72
CA PHE A 76 15.51 -3.39 -10.45
C PHE A 76 15.21 -4.90 -10.48
N SER A 77 14.49 -5.43 -9.49
CA SER A 77 14.15 -6.85 -9.43
C SER A 77 12.67 -7.07 -9.11
N PHE A 78 11.91 -7.48 -10.14
CA PHE A 78 10.51 -7.87 -9.98
C PHE A 78 10.32 -9.01 -8.98
N LYS A 79 11.28 -9.94 -8.90
CA LYS A 79 11.24 -11.05 -7.93
C LYS A 79 11.24 -10.54 -6.49
N ASN A 80 12.11 -9.57 -6.19
CA ASN A 80 12.19 -9.00 -4.84
C ASN A 80 10.94 -8.17 -4.50
N ILE A 81 10.40 -7.42 -5.47
CA ILE A 81 9.14 -6.69 -5.29
C ILE A 81 8.02 -7.67 -4.97
N LEU A 82 7.85 -8.72 -5.77
CA LEU A 82 6.80 -9.71 -5.54
C LEU A 82 6.96 -10.39 -4.18
N LYS A 83 8.19 -10.76 -3.78
CA LYS A 83 8.48 -11.37 -2.48
C LYS A 83 8.12 -10.47 -1.29
N ARG A 84 8.27 -9.14 -1.42
CA ARG A 84 8.05 -8.19 -0.32
C ARG A 84 6.63 -7.59 -0.31
N GLU A 85 6.04 -7.35 -1.48
CA GLU A 85 4.80 -6.59 -1.62
C GLU A 85 3.55 -7.45 -1.86
N TYR A 86 3.67 -8.77 -2.07
CA TYR A 86 2.50 -9.64 -2.22
C TYR A 86 1.47 -9.55 -1.08
N PRO A 87 1.84 -9.35 0.21
CA PRO A 87 0.85 -9.18 1.27
C PRO A 87 0.13 -7.84 1.15
N SER A 88 0.85 -6.76 0.82
CA SER A 88 0.29 -5.43 0.60
C SER A 88 -0.73 -5.45 -0.55
N LEU A 89 -0.36 -6.07 -1.68
CA LEU A 89 -1.23 -6.22 -2.85
C LEU A 89 -2.52 -6.99 -2.51
N PHE A 90 -2.42 -8.08 -1.76
CA PHE A 90 -3.60 -8.81 -1.30
C PHE A 90 -4.43 -7.98 -0.32
N GLY A 91 -3.79 -7.22 0.57
CA GLY A 91 -4.48 -6.30 1.48
C GLY A 91 -5.35 -5.28 0.75
N ILE A 92 -4.88 -4.74 -0.38
CA ILE A 92 -5.69 -3.86 -1.24
C ILE A 92 -6.95 -4.58 -1.72
N ILE A 93 -6.82 -5.79 -2.26
CA ILE A 93 -7.96 -6.58 -2.76
C ILE A 93 -8.99 -6.81 -1.64
N VAL A 94 -8.52 -7.15 -0.43
CA VAL A 94 -9.38 -7.33 0.74
C VAL A 94 -10.13 -6.04 1.08
N VAL A 95 -9.42 -4.91 1.19
CA VAL A 95 -10.02 -3.62 1.52
C VAL A 95 -11.06 -3.22 0.48
N PHE A 96 -10.75 -3.28 -0.81
CA PHE A 96 -11.71 -2.93 -1.86
C PHE A 96 -12.93 -3.87 -1.88
N THR A 97 -12.73 -5.17 -1.64
CA THR A 97 -13.86 -6.13 -1.53
C THR A 97 -14.76 -5.76 -0.35
N LEU A 98 -14.19 -5.42 0.81
CA LEU A 98 -14.98 -5.02 1.98
C LEU A 98 -15.73 -3.72 1.75
N PHE A 99 -15.09 -2.71 1.16
CA PHE A 99 -15.75 -1.44 0.83
C PHE A 99 -16.91 -1.63 -0.15
N ASP A 100 -16.73 -2.46 -1.19
CA ASP A 100 -17.80 -2.77 -2.14
C ASP A 100 -18.98 -3.50 -1.46
N LEU A 101 -18.69 -4.48 -0.59
CA LEU A 101 -19.73 -5.17 0.20
C LEU A 101 -20.52 -4.21 1.09
N VAL A 102 -19.83 -3.28 1.76
CA VAL A 102 -20.48 -2.23 2.56
C VAL A 102 -21.34 -1.34 1.68
N GLN A 103 -20.85 -0.95 0.51
CA GLN A 103 -21.60 -0.15 -0.45
C GLN A 103 -22.87 -0.88 -0.93
N VAL A 104 -22.77 -2.15 -1.31
CA VAL A 104 -23.92 -2.97 -1.73
C VAL A 104 -24.91 -3.15 -0.58
N TYR A 105 -24.42 -3.34 0.66
CA TYR A 105 -25.30 -3.42 1.85
C TYR A 105 -26.20 -2.19 1.98
N PHE A 106 -25.65 -0.98 1.81
CA PHE A 106 -26.43 0.25 1.94
C PHE A 106 -27.25 0.61 0.70
N GLN A 107 -26.74 0.31 -0.51
CA GLN A 107 -27.38 0.73 -1.77
C GLN A 107 -28.41 -0.26 -2.30
N GLU A 108 -28.31 -1.54 -1.95
CA GLU A 108 -29.24 -2.58 -2.42
C GLU A 108 -29.88 -3.33 -1.23
N PRO A 109 -30.76 -2.67 -0.44
CA PRO A 109 -31.31 -3.27 0.76
C PRO A 109 -32.09 -4.56 0.49
N TYR A 110 -32.73 -4.65 -0.67
CA TYR A 110 -33.51 -5.81 -1.09
C TYR A 110 -32.70 -7.10 -1.17
N LEU A 111 -31.38 -7.03 -1.41
CA LEU A 111 -30.54 -8.22 -1.50
C LEU A 111 -30.45 -8.94 -0.16
N HIS A 112 -30.34 -8.20 0.95
CA HIS A 112 -30.09 -8.80 2.26
C HIS A 112 -31.34 -9.00 3.11
N VAL A 113 -32.54 -8.76 2.55
CA VAL A 113 -33.82 -8.99 3.24
C VAL A 113 -33.98 -10.46 3.66
N SER A 114 -33.55 -11.40 2.81
CA SER A 114 -33.66 -12.84 3.08
C SER A 114 -32.39 -13.45 3.67
N SER A 115 -31.20 -12.96 3.27
CA SER A 115 -29.91 -13.40 3.80
C SER A 115 -28.81 -12.40 3.45
N ILE A 116 -27.90 -12.13 4.38
CA ILE A 116 -26.73 -11.26 4.15
C ILE A 116 -25.78 -11.82 3.09
N ALA A 117 -25.83 -13.13 2.83
CA ALA A 117 -24.99 -13.79 1.83
C ALA A 117 -25.27 -13.29 0.39
N ASN A 118 -26.47 -12.77 0.13
CA ASN A 118 -26.87 -12.29 -1.21
C ASN A 118 -26.15 -11.01 -1.65
N ILE A 119 -25.53 -10.29 -0.71
CA ILE A 119 -24.66 -9.14 -1.00
C ILE A 119 -23.41 -9.61 -1.76
N TRP A 120 -23.02 -10.87 -1.56
CA TRP A 120 -21.89 -11.49 -2.25
C TRP A 120 -22.21 -11.79 -3.72
N LYS A 121 -21.93 -10.80 -4.57
CA LYS A 121 -22.06 -10.92 -6.03
C LYS A 121 -20.93 -11.76 -6.66
N PRO A 122 -21.13 -12.33 -7.86
CA PRO A 122 -20.09 -13.08 -8.58
C PRO A 122 -18.77 -12.32 -8.77
N PHE A 123 -18.85 -10.99 -8.94
CA PHE A 123 -17.67 -10.13 -9.01
C PHE A 123 -16.74 -10.29 -7.80
N HIS A 124 -17.29 -10.32 -6.58
CA HIS A 124 -16.49 -10.52 -5.36
C HIS A 124 -15.79 -11.88 -5.37
N THR A 125 -16.50 -12.93 -5.80
CA THR A 125 -15.90 -14.27 -5.93
C THR A 125 -14.70 -14.27 -6.86
N TYR A 126 -14.84 -13.66 -8.05
CA TYR A 126 -13.75 -13.62 -9.02
C TYR A 126 -12.60 -12.73 -8.55
N PHE A 127 -12.89 -11.52 -8.06
CA PHE A 127 -11.87 -10.56 -7.64
C PHE A 127 -11.13 -11.02 -6.39
N PHE A 128 -11.85 -11.37 -5.33
CA PHE A 128 -11.25 -11.87 -4.09
C PHE A 128 -10.64 -13.24 -4.28
N GLY A 129 -11.29 -14.13 -5.03
CA GLY A 129 -10.79 -15.48 -5.31
C GLY A 129 -9.49 -15.46 -6.11
N PHE A 130 -9.40 -14.61 -7.14
CA PHE A 130 -8.15 -14.39 -7.87
C PHE A 130 -7.06 -13.84 -6.96
N GLY A 131 -7.37 -12.82 -6.15
CA GLY A 131 -6.43 -12.25 -5.19
C GLY A 131 -5.91 -13.26 -4.17
N LEU A 132 -6.80 -14.08 -3.62
CA LEU A 132 -6.47 -15.13 -2.67
C LEU A 132 -5.61 -16.21 -3.31
N PHE A 133 -5.97 -16.64 -4.52
CA PHE A 133 -5.16 -17.60 -5.28
C PHE A 133 -3.75 -17.05 -5.55
N PHE A 134 -3.64 -15.80 -6.01
CA PHE A 134 -2.36 -15.13 -6.20
C PHE A 134 -1.55 -15.03 -4.90
N TYR A 135 -2.20 -14.66 -3.78
CA TYR A 135 -1.57 -14.58 -2.48
C TYR A 135 -1.03 -15.93 -2.02
N LEU A 136 -1.85 -16.98 -2.09
CA LEU A 136 -1.46 -18.32 -1.65
C LEU A 136 -0.35 -18.90 -2.51
N THR A 137 -0.44 -18.78 -3.84
CA THR A 137 0.60 -19.24 -4.76
C THR A 137 1.92 -18.52 -4.49
N THR A 138 1.91 -17.20 -4.38
CA THR A 138 3.11 -16.41 -4.08
C THR A 138 3.67 -16.74 -2.69
N ARG A 139 2.82 -16.84 -1.67
CA ARG A 139 3.23 -17.20 -0.30
C ARG A 139 3.85 -18.59 -0.25
N LEU A 140 3.30 -19.56 -0.97
CA LEU A 140 3.87 -20.90 -1.10
C LEU A 140 5.25 -20.82 -1.75
N ILE A 141 5.37 -20.17 -2.91
CA ILE A 141 6.65 -20.00 -3.61
C ILE A 141 7.70 -19.36 -2.68
N VAL A 142 7.35 -18.29 -1.96
CA VAL A 142 8.26 -17.59 -1.04
C VAL A 142 8.68 -18.47 0.13
N LYS A 143 7.79 -19.33 0.65
CA LYS A 143 8.07 -20.18 1.82
C LYS A 143 8.76 -21.50 1.48
N THR A 144 8.53 -22.06 0.30
CA THR A 144 8.99 -23.41 -0.05
C THR A 144 10.11 -23.42 -1.08
N THR A 145 10.29 -22.33 -1.85
CA THR A 145 11.26 -22.30 -2.94
C THR A 145 12.23 -21.13 -2.82
N LYS A 146 13.42 -21.29 -3.43
CA LYS A 146 14.40 -20.20 -3.62
C LYS A 146 14.17 -19.41 -4.92
N LEU A 147 13.04 -19.62 -5.60
CA LEU A 147 12.80 -19.10 -6.95
C LEU A 147 12.77 -17.56 -7.01
N LEU A 148 12.37 -16.94 -5.90
CA LEU A 148 12.32 -15.50 -5.68
C LEU A 148 13.48 -14.95 -4.83
N GLU A 149 14.50 -15.77 -4.52
CA GLU A 149 15.73 -15.27 -3.92
C GLU A 149 16.55 -14.48 -4.94
N VAL A 150 17.14 -13.39 -4.46
CA VAL A 150 18.00 -12.51 -5.26
C VAL A 150 19.25 -12.30 -4.43
N GLU A 151 20.41 -12.67 -4.96
CA GLU A 151 21.69 -12.52 -4.25
C GLU A 151 21.91 -11.05 -3.84
N GLY A 152 22.25 -10.85 -2.56
CA GLY A 152 22.44 -9.53 -1.96
C GLY A 152 21.16 -8.81 -1.48
N ARG A 153 19.99 -9.45 -1.42
CA ARG A 153 18.69 -8.83 -1.02
C ARG A 153 17.71 -9.69 -0.22
#